data_AF-A0A2E3XM17-F1
#
_entry.id   AF-A0A2E3XM17-F1
#
_cell.length_a   1.000
_cell.length_b   1.000
_cell.length_c   1.000
_cell.angle_alpha   90.00
_cell.angle_beta   90.00
_cell.angle_gamma   90.00
#
_symmetry.space_group_name_H-M   'P 1'
#
loop_
_entity.id
_entity.type
_entity.pdbx_description
1 polymer ?
#
loop_
_entity_poly.entity_id
_entity_poly.type
_entity_poly.pdbx_seq_one_letter_code
_entity_poly.pdbx_strand_id
1 'polypeptide(L)'
;MDVASRVLAGTQYETTTPNAVREHGEEPKFIKVETPARLLGSITALVRSELNESDSGTLAVITPDQYVKPLSESFKASSIEHGLVDDGALTSQVTIVPVDLVKGLEIDIAIVVEPSEILDSATNGERSLYVALTRATRRLLILHADDLPKILQRKE
;
A
#
# COMPACT_ATOMS: atom_id res chain seq x y z
N MET A 1 -14.97 8.63 6.22
CA MET A 1 -15.53 7.89 5.06
C MET A 1 -14.43 6.97 4.57
N ASP A 2 -14.60 5.66 4.73
CA ASP A 2 -13.56 4.66 4.49
C ASP A 2 -13.17 4.62 3.00
N VAL A 3 -11.89 4.85 2.69
CA VAL A 3 -11.38 4.95 1.31
C VAL A 3 -11.60 3.65 0.54
N ALA A 4 -11.54 2.49 1.20
CA ALA A 4 -11.78 1.21 0.58
C ALA A 4 -13.24 1.00 0.18
N SER A 5 -14.19 1.57 0.93
CA SER A 5 -15.62 1.54 0.57
C SER A 5 -15.91 2.24 -0.77
N ARG A 6 -15.09 3.21 -1.18
CA ARG A 6 -15.22 3.85 -2.51
C ARG A 6 -14.84 2.90 -3.64
N VAL A 7 -13.85 2.03 -3.41
CA VAL A 7 -13.46 1.00 -4.38
C VAL A 7 -14.61 0.04 -4.64
N LEU A 8 -15.30 -0.40 -3.58
CA LEU A 8 -16.46 -1.28 -3.71
C LEU A 8 -17.64 -0.63 -4.44
N ALA A 9 -17.88 0.67 -4.23
CA ALA A 9 -18.97 1.40 -4.86
C ALA A 9 -18.84 1.55 -6.39
N GLY A 10 -17.65 1.31 -6.96
CA GLY A 10 -17.41 1.28 -8.41
C GLY A 10 -17.69 -0.07 -9.06
N THR A 11 -17.85 -1.15 -8.28
CA THR A 11 -17.98 -2.52 -8.79
C THR A 11 -19.45 -2.96 -8.85
N GLN A 12 -19.82 -3.81 -9.82
CA GLN A 12 -21.19 -4.40 -9.91
C GLN A 12 -21.47 -5.49 -8.86
N TYR A 13 -20.60 -5.66 -7.87
CA TYR A 13 -20.76 -6.69 -6.85
C TYR A 13 -21.60 -6.17 -5.67
N GLU A 14 -22.91 -6.41 -5.71
CA GLU A 14 -23.77 -6.41 -4.52
C GLU A 14 -23.32 -7.54 -3.59
N THR A 15 -22.29 -7.27 -2.79
CA THR A 15 -21.99 -8.07 -1.61
C THR A 15 -21.91 -7.10 -0.45
N THR A 16 -22.76 -7.34 0.54
CA THR A 16 -22.88 -6.62 1.81
C THR A 16 -21.52 -6.15 2.25
N THR A 17 -21.27 -4.85 2.16
CA THR A 17 -20.07 -4.20 2.71
C THR A 17 -19.92 -4.70 4.14
N PRO A 18 -18.87 -5.48 4.47
CA PRO A 18 -18.51 -5.64 5.86
C PRO A 18 -18.23 -4.23 6.33
N ASN A 19 -19.05 -3.74 7.26
CA ASN A 19 -18.81 -2.46 7.90
C ASN A 19 -17.42 -2.60 8.51
N ALA A 20 -16.41 -1.97 7.89
CA ALA A 20 -15.06 -1.98 8.42
C ALA A 20 -15.12 -1.13 9.69
N VAL A 21 -15.44 -1.77 10.81
CA VAL A 21 -15.39 -1.18 12.15
C VAL A 21 -13.92 -0.87 12.40
N ARG A 22 -13.50 0.34 11.99
CA ARG A 22 -12.22 0.92 12.37
C ARG A 22 -12.54 2.08 13.30
N GLU A 23 -12.75 1.77 14.58
CA GLU A 23 -12.87 2.83 15.60
C GLU A 23 -11.51 3.46 15.95
N HIS A 24 -10.36 2.88 15.56
CA HIS A 24 -9.04 3.22 16.15
C HIS A 24 -7.86 3.35 15.16
N GLY A 25 -8.08 3.44 13.84
CA GLY A 25 -7.00 3.65 12.84
C GLY A 25 -6.81 5.12 12.48
N GLU A 26 -5.57 5.54 12.19
CA GLU A 26 -5.32 6.89 11.65
C GLU A 26 -5.98 7.07 10.27
N GLU A 27 -6.38 8.31 9.93
CA GLU A 27 -6.89 8.59 8.58
C GLU A 27 -5.81 8.32 7.52
N PRO A 28 -6.18 7.75 6.35
CA PRO A 28 -5.22 7.44 5.30
C PRO A 28 -4.57 8.72 4.77
N LYS A 29 -3.24 8.72 4.68
CA LYS A 29 -2.47 9.87 4.17
C LYS A 29 -2.11 9.63 2.71
N PHE A 30 -2.40 10.60 1.86
CA PHE A 30 -2.02 10.61 0.44
C PHE A 30 -0.79 11.47 0.25
N ILE A 31 0.24 10.92 -0.37
CA ILE A 31 1.54 11.56 -0.57
C ILE A 31 1.84 11.57 -2.06
N LYS A 32 1.71 12.75 -2.66
CA LYS A 32 2.05 12.96 -4.07
C LYS A 32 3.55 13.14 -4.23
N VAL A 33 4.16 12.37 -5.14
CA VAL A 33 5.54 12.53 -5.58
C VAL A 33 5.55 13.39 -6.84
N GLU A 34 6.42 14.40 -6.89
CA GLU A 34 6.44 15.37 -8.01
C GLU A 34 6.77 14.72 -9.36
N THR A 35 7.59 13.67 -9.35
CA THR A 35 8.05 12.99 -10.57
C THR A 35 8.25 11.49 -10.33
N PRO A 36 8.00 10.63 -11.34
CA PRO A 36 8.25 9.19 -11.23
C PRO A 36 9.69 8.84 -10.86
N ALA A 37 10.66 9.64 -11.33
CA ALA A 37 12.08 9.45 -11.01
C ALA A 37 12.41 9.58 -9.51
N ARG A 38 11.57 10.28 -8.73
CA ARG A 38 11.74 10.41 -7.27
C ARG A 38 11.01 9.33 -6.48
N LEU A 39 10.17 8.52 -7.12
CA LEU A 39 9.29 7.56 -6.45
C LEU A 39 10.06 6.62 -5.51
N LEU A 40 11.08 5.93 -6.02
CA LEU A 40 11.89 4.99 -5.21
C LEU A 40 12.57 5.67 -4.02
N GLY A 41 13.10 6.87 -4.23
CA GLY A 41 13.71 7.67 -3.16
C GLY A 41 12.69 8.11 -2.11
N SER A 42 11.49 8.52 -2.54
CA SER A 42 10.38 8.89 -1.65
C SER A 42 9.87 7.71 -0.84
N ILE A 43 9.72 6.52 -1.44
CA ILE A 43 9.33 5.29 -0.73
C ILE A 43 10.38 4.96 0.33
N THR A 44 11.65 4.98 -0.04
CA THR A 44 12.78 4.69 0.85
C THR A 44 12.83 5.65 2.04
N ALA A 45 12.66 6.95 1.78
CA ALA A 45 12.61 7.98 2.83
C ALA A 45 11.41 7.78 3.76
N LEU A 46 10.24 7.45 3.22
CA LEU A 46 9.02 7.21 3.98
C LEU A 46 9.16 5.98 4.89
N VAL A 47 9.63 4.85 4.35
CA VAL A 47 9.90 3.63 5.13
C VAL A 47 10.87 3.94 6.27
N ARG A 48 11.94 4.68 6.01
CA ARG A 48 12.90 5.07 7.04
C ARG A 48 12.28 5.96 8.11
N SER A 49 11.38 6.87 7.73
CA SER A 49 10.66 7.71 8.68
C SER A 49 9.80 6.87 9.62
N GLU A 50 9.00 5.95 9.08
CA GLU A 50 8.13 5.08 9.88
C GLU A 50 8.96 4.15 10.80
N LEU A 51 10.08 3.61 10.31
CA LEU A 51 10.99 2.80 11.14
C LEU A 51 11.64 3.54 12.31
N ASN A 52 11.75 4.87 12.24
CA ASN A 52 12.28 5.67 13.35
C ASN A 52 11.22 5.98 14.42
N GLU A 53 9.95 5.71 14.15
CA GLU A 53 8.90 5.84 15.16
C GLU A 53 8.99 4.69 16.17
N SER A 54 8.80 4.99 17.46
CA SER A 54 9.00 4.01 18.55
C SER A 54 8.02 2.83 18.56
N ASP A 55 7.01 2.82 17.68
CA ASP A 55 5.95 1.82 17.60
C ASP A 55 5.69 1.40 16.13
N SER A 56 6.77 1.22 15.35
CA SER A 56 6.69 1.01 13.90
C SER A 56 5.98 -0.29 13.49
N GLY A 57 5.79 -1.24 14.40
CA GLY A 57 5.13 -2.53 14.12
C GLY A 57 5.68 -3.23 12.88
N THR A 58 4.80 -3.94 12.19
CA THR A 58 5.04 -4.52 10.86
C THR A 58 4.71 -3.53 9.76
N LEU A 59 5.63 -3.35 8.79
CA LEU A 59 5.47 -2.44 7.65
C LEU A 59 5.52 -3.21 6.34
N ALA A 60 4.50 -3.03 5.50
CA ALA A 60 4.47 -3.58 4.15
C ALA A 60 4.45 -2.48 3.09
N VAL A 61 5.32 -2.61 2.10
CA VAL A 61 5.31 -1.80 0.89
C VAL A 61 4.60 -2.59 -0.21
N ILE A 62 3.34 -2.24 -0.46
CA ILE A 62 2.46 -2.91 -1.41
C ILE A 62 2.58 -2.21 -2.75
N THR A 63 2.99 -2.92 -3.79
CA THR A 63 3.41 -2.30 -5.06
C THR A 63 3.15 -3.21 -6.26
N PRO A 64 3.04 -2.66 -7.49
CA PRO A 64 3.11 -3.45 -8.72
C PRO A 64 4.42 -4.26 -8.83
N ASP A 65 4.37 -5.43 -9.46
CA ASP A 65 5.52 -6.36 -9.57
C ASP A 65 6.79 -5.71 -10.11
N GLN A 66 6.66 -4.76 -11.04
CA GLN A 66 7.80 -4.09 -11.67
C GLN A 66 8.66 -3.28 -10.69
N TYR A 67 8.11 -2.85 -9.55
CA TYR A 67 8.82 -2.06 -8.55
C TYR A 67 9.51 -2.92 -7.48
N VAL A 68 9.21 -4.22 -7.40
CA VAL A 68 9.74 -5.11 -6.35
C VAL A 68 11.26 -5.17 -6.38
N LYS A 69 11.86 -5.40 -7.55
CA LYS A 69 13.33 -5.45 -7.70
C LYS A 69 13.99 -4.07 -7.47
N PRO A 70 13.56 -2.98 -8.13
CA PRO A 70 14.11 -1.65 -7.89
C PRO A 70 14.01 -1.20 -6.42
N LEU A 71 12.92 -1.51 -5.73
CA LEU A 71 12.77 -1.19 -4.31
C LEU A 71 13.72 -1.99 -3.43
N SER A 72 13.86 -3.30 -3.69
CA SER A 72 14.82 -4.12 -2.95
C SER A 72 16.25 -3.60 -3.10
N GLU A 73 16.65 -3.20 -4.30
CA GLU A 73 17.96 -2.57 -4.54
C GLU A 73 18.11 -1.23 -3.82
N SER A 74 17.08 -0.36 -3.87
CA SER A 74 17.07 0.93 -3.18
C SER A 74 17.19 0.78 -1.65
N PHE A 75 16.48 -0.19 -1.08
CA PHE A 75 16.53 -0.49 0.35
C PHE A 75 17.90 -1.05 0.76
N LYS A 76 18.50 -1.96 -0.04
CA LYS A 76 19.88 -2.43 0.19
C LYS A 76 20.88 -1.28 0.17
N ALA A 77 20.80 -0.41 -0.84
CA ALA A 77 21.68 0.75 -0.97
C ALA A 77 21.53 1.74 0.20
N SER A 78 20.35 1.78 0.83
CA SER A 78 20.04 2.63 1.98
C SER A 78 20.20 1.94 3.33
N SER A 79 20.73 0.71 3.36
CA SER A 79 20.90 -0.12 4.56
C SER A 79 19.60 -0.36 5.34
N ILE A 80 18.47 -0.49 4.63
CA ILE A 80 17.19 -0.89 5.19
C ILE A 80 17.08 -2.41 5.07
N GLU A 81 17.08 -3.12 6.19
CA GLU A 81 16.77 -4.55 6.21
C GLU A 81 15.31 -4.75 5.81
N HIS A 82 15.10 -5.63 4.84
CA HIS A 82 13.77 -5.93 4.33
C HIS A 82 13.70 -7.36 3.81
N GLY A 83 12.48 -7.88 3.83
CA GLY A 83 12.11 -9.15 3.27
C GLY A 83 11.27 -8.99 2.00
N LEU A 84 11.05 -10.12 1.34
CA LEU A 84 9.98 -10.29 0.36
C LEU A 84 8.90 -11.16 0.99
N VAL A 85 7.65 -11.04 0.53
CA VAL A 85 6.62 -11.99 0.93
C VAL A 85 7.00 -13.40 0.47
N ASP A 86 6.99 -14.35 1.39
CA ASP A 86 7.26 -15.77 1.13
C ASP A 86 6.20 -16.62 1.83
N ASP A 87 5.65 -17.61 1.13
CA ASP A 87 4.55 -18.48 1.56
C ASP A 87 3.37 -17.76 2.28
N GLY A 88 3.07 -16.51 1.90
CA GLY A 88 1.99 -15.73 2.50
C GLY A 88 2.28 -15.18 3.90
N ALA A 89 3.56 -15.03 4.27
CA ALA A 89 3.99 -14.42 5.51
C ALA A 89 4.96 -13.24 5.29
N LEU A 90 4.96 -12.31 6.24
CA LEU A 90 5.97 -11.24 6.32
C LEU A 90 7.27 -11.86 6.87
N THR A 91 8.36 -11.70 6.13
CA THR A 91 9.65 -12.31 6.47
C THR A 91 10.57 -11.36 7.24
N SER A 92 10.18 -10.10 7.39
CA SER A 92 10.96 -9.05 8.07
C SER A 92 10.04 -7.93 8.54
N GLN A 93 10.57 -7.04 9.40
CA GLN A 93 9.83 -5.86 9.87
C GLN A 93 9.34 -4.99 8.70
N VAL A 94 10.20 -4.77 7.71
CA VAL A 94 9.82 -4.20 6.41
C VAL A 94 9.73 -5.33 5.39
N THR A 95 8.61 -5.44 4.70
CA THR A 95 8.44 -6.41 3.62
C THR A 95 7.93 -5.74 2.36
N ILE A 96 8.54 -6.03 1.21
CA ILE A 96 8.01 -5.64 -0.10
C ILE A 96 7.02 -6.71 -0.55
N VAL A 97 5.81 -6.28 -0.88
CA VAL A 97 4.70 -7.18 -1.20
C VAL A 97 4.15 -6.80 -2.58
N PRO A 98 4.28 -7.68 -3.59
CA PRO A 98 3.53 -7.54 -4.83
C PRO A 98 2.03 -7.52 -4.53
N VAL A 99 1.28 -6.63 -5.18
CA VAL A 99 -0.13 -6.40 -4.83
C VAL A 99 -0.99 -7.67 -4.94
N ASP A 100 -0.69 -8.57 -5.88
CA ASP A 100 -1.45 -9.82 -6.04
C ASP A 100 -1.18 -10.85 -4.91
N LEU A 101 -0.13 -10.65 -4.11
CA LEU A 101 0.24 -11.50 -2.96
C LEU A 101 -0.18 -10.91 -1.61
N VAL A 102 -0.87 -9.77 -1.61
CA VAL A 102 -1.20 -9.02 -0.39
C VAL A 102 -2.30 -9.68 0.48
N LYS A 103 -3.05 -10.62 -0.10
CA LYS A 103 -4.18 -11.30 0.58
C LYS A 103 -3.71 -12.10 1.80
N GLY A 104 -4.53 -12.12 2.86
CA GLY A 104 -4.26 -12.93 4.05
C GLY A 104 -3.17 -12.39 4.98
N LEU A 105 -2.51 -11.29 4.61
CA LEU A 105 -1.56 -10.60 5.47
C LEU A 105 -2.30 -9.64 6.42
N GLU A 106 -1.87 -9.60 7.67
CA GLU A 106 -2.20 -8.53 8.61
C GLU A 106 -0.94 -7.71 8.84
N ILE A 107 -1.05 -6.40 8.66
CA ILE A 107 0.09 -5.47 8.68
C ILE A 107 -0.32 -4.24 9.48
N ASP A 108 0.57 -3.74 10.34
CA ASP A 108 0.29 -2.52 11.12
C ASP A 108 0.29 -1.28 10.23
N ILE A 109 1.33 -1.15 9.40
CA ILE A 109 1.57 -0.01 8.52
C ILE A 109 1.63 -0.48 7.06
N ALA A 110 0.69 -0.04 6.23
CA ALA A 110 0.71 -0.34 4.79
C ALA A 110 1.06 0.92 3.97
N ILE A 111 2.05 0.80 3.09
CA ILE A 111 2.39 1.79 2.07
C ILE A 111 1.93 1.24 0.71
N VAL A 112 0.85 1.78 0.16
CA VAL A 112 0.35 1.43 -1.17
C VAL A 112 0.98 2.36 -2.21
N VAL A 113 1.70 1.79 -3.16
CA VAL A 113 2.48 2.51 -4.18
C VAL A 113 1.76 2.45 -5.52
N GLU A 114 1.61 3.61 -6.17
CA GLU A 114 1.02 3.77 -7.51
C GLU A 114 -0.34 3.05 -7.65
N PRO A 115 -1.39 3.51 -6.94
CA PRO A 115 -2.71 2.85 -6.97
C PRO A 115 -3.36 2.83 -8.36
N SER A 116 -3.02 3.77 -9.24
CA SER A 116 -3.48 3.75 -10.65
C SER A 116 -2.83 2.61 -11.42
N GLU A 117 -1.52 2.40 -11.26
CA GLU A 117 -0.84 1.27 -11.88
C GLU A 117 -1.34 -0.07 -11.34
N ILE A 118 -1.62 -0.17 -10.03
CA ILE A 118 -2.23 -1.37 -9.45
C ILE A 118 -3.56 -1.70 -10.14
N LEU A 119 -4.38 -0.68 -10.40
CA LEU A 119 -5.68 -0.84 -11.05
C LEU A 119 -5.52 -1.36 -12.49
N ASP A 120 -4.50 -0.87 -13.20
CA ASP A 120 -4.27 -1.16 -14.62
C ASP A 120 -3.51 -2.48 -14.85
N SER A 121 -2.58 -2.85 -13.96
CA SER A 121 -1.65 -3.96 -14.19
C SER A 121 -1.99 -5.25 -13.43
N ALA A 122 -2.75 -5.19 -12.32
CA ALA A 122 -3.03 -6.37 -11.51
C ALA A 122 -4.14 -7.24 -12.12
N THR A 123 -4.07 -8.55 -11.88
CA THR A 123 -5.01 -9.54 -12.47
C THR A 123 -6.48 -9.22 -12.13
N ASN A 124 -6.72 -8.65 -10.95
CA ASN A 124 -8.04 -8.13 -10.53
C ASN A 124 -7.88 -6.74 -9.91
N GLY A 125 -7.41 -5.76 -10.69
CA GLY A 125 -7.08 -4.38 -10.28
C GLY A 125 -7.90 -3.80 -9.13
N GLU A 126 -9.23 -3.69 -9.29
CA GLU A 126 -10.12 -3.12 -8.27
C GLU A 126 -10.09 -3.91 -6.96
N ARG A 127 -10.14 -5.24 -7.05
CA ARG A 127 -10.11 -6.13 -5.89
C ARG A 127 -8.74 -6.09 -5.22
N SER A 128 -7.66 -6.15 -5.98
CA SER A 128 -6.29 -6.08 -5.47
C SER A 128 -6.05 -4.75 -4.74
N LEU A 129 -6.51 -3.63 -5.31
CA LEU A 129 -6.48 -2.31 -4.67
C LEU A 129 -7.33 -2.26 -3.39
N TYR A 130 -8.56 -2.78 -3.41
CA TYR A 130 -9.40 -2.87 -2.21
C TYR A 130 -8.72 -3.67 -1.10
N VAL A 131 -8.14 -4.82 -1.41
CA VAL A 131 -7.44 -5.64 -0.41
C VAL A 131 -6.24 -4.88 0.14
N ALA A 132 -5.42 -4.26 -0.71
CA ALA A 132 -4.25 -3.46 -0.31
C ALA A 132 -4.63 -2.33 0.66
N LEU A 133 -5.69 -1.58 0.34
CA LEU A 133 -6.20 -0.48 1.17
C LEU A 133 -6.85 -0.95 2.48
N THR A 134 -7.11 -2.25 2.64
CA THR A 134 -7.76 -2.79 3.84
C THR A 134 -6.85 -3.63 4.73
N ARG A 135 -5.59 -3.85 4.34
CA ARG A 135 -4.65 -4.67 5.13
C ARG A 135 -4.11 -3.96 6.37
N ALA A 136 -4.02 -2.63 6.34
CA ALA A 136 -3.52 -1.85 7.46
C ALA A 136 -4.47 -1.94 8.67
N THR A 137 -3.94 -2.36 9.81
CA THR A 137 -4.64 -2.34 11.10
C THR A 137 -4.49 -1.00 11.82
N ARG A 138 -3.38 -0.26 11.60
CA ARG A 138 -3.10 1.02 12.26
C ARG A 138 -2.96 2.20 11.30
N ARG A 139 -2.07 2.11 10.31
CA ARG A 139 -1.73 3.23 9.40
C ARG A 139 -1.75 2.83 7.93
N LEU A 140 -2.39 3.65 7.12
CA LEU A 140 -2.41 3.51 5.67
C LEU A 140 -1.80 4.76 5.02
N LEU A 141 -0.76 4.54 4.23
CA LEU A 141 -0.04 5.55 3.47
C LEU A 141 -0.21 5.21 1.98
N ILE A 142 -0.61 6.17 1.17
CA ILE A 142 -0.79 6.00 -0.28
C ILE A 142 0.18 6.95 -0.98
N LEU A 143 1.18 6.38 -1.65
CA LEU A 143 2.23 7.12 -2.34
C LEU A 143 2.03 7.00 -3.85
N HIS A 144 2.02 8.12 -4.56
CA HIS A 144 1.75 8.14 -6.00
C HIS A 144 2.47 9.29 -6.69
N ALA A 145 3.10 9.04 -7.83
CA ALA A 145 3.58 10.05 -8.76
C ALA A 145 2.53 10.33 -9.84
N ASP A 146 1.87 9.28 -10.31
CA ASP A 146 0.76 9.39 -11.26
C ASP A 146 -0.50 9.96 -10.58
N ASP A 147 -1.44 10.43 -11.38
CA ASP A 147 -2.73 10.88 -10.85
C ASP A 147 -3.46 9.71 -10.19
N LEU A 148 -4.07 9.97 -9.03
CA LEU A 148 -4.87 8.97 -8.32
C LEU A 148 -6.02 8.47 -9.21
N PRO A 149 -6.40 7.18 -9.11
CA PRO A 149 -7.52 6.67 -9.86
C PRO A 149 -8.80 7.39 -9.40
N LYS A 150 -9.75 7.61 -10.33
CA LYS A 150 -10.99 8.37 -10.07
C LYS A 150 -11.74 7.90 -8.82
N ILE A 151 -11.62 6.61 -8.49
CA ILE A 151 -12.26 5.98 -7.33
C ILE A 151 -11.67 6.42 -5.98
N LEU A 152 -10.41 6.86 -5.97
CA LEU A 152 -9.71 7.40 -4.79
C LEU A 152 -9.69 8.93 -4.76
N GLN A 153 -9.99 9.60 -5.87
CA GLN A 153 -10.13 11.06 -5.89
C GLN A 153 -11.30 11.47 -4.98
N ARG A 154 -11.06 12.43 -4.08
CA ARG A 154 -12.13 13.01 -3.25
C ARG A 154 -13.08 13.76 -4.20
N LYS A 155 -14.33 13.30 -4.32
CA LYS A 155 -15.39 14.12 -4.92
C LYS A 155 -15.52 15.38 -4.05
N GLU A 156 -15.25 16.53 -4.66
CA GLU A 156 -15.56 17.85 -4.09
C GLU A 156 -17.07 18.00 -3.87
#